data_AF-A0A517XM81-F1
#
_entry.id   AF-A0A517XM81-F1
#
_cell.length_a   1.000
_cell.length_b   1.000
_cell.length_c   1.000
_cell.angle_alpha   90.00
_cell.angle_beta   90.00
_cell.angle_gamma   90.00
#
_symmetry.space_group_name_H-M   'P 1'
#
loop_
_entity.id
_entity.type
_entity.pdbx_description
1 polymer ?
#
loop_
_entity_poly.entity_id
_entity_poly.type
_entity_poly.pdbx_seq_one_letter_code
_entity_poly.pdbx_strand_id
1 'polypeptide(L)'
;MGAESFGNANFGGAAGVARGMGTKRTTTTDPAAVLAAAKARVAVELHGVHGVAHWARVRENGHRLARHTGADKELVELFAFLHDCCRESDGTDPGHGARAADYAATLRGSLLVLSDERFGLLFEAIRDHEKGLTRADVTVQTCWDADRLDLGRVGVKPLPKYLCTAAAKDRDTIAWAYRRSRAA
;
A
#
# COMPACT_ATOMS: atom_id res chain seq x y z
N MET A 1 20.23 -22.75 -59.07
CA MET A 1 20.67 -24.09 -58.65
C MET A 1 22.18 -24.12 -58.79
N GLY A 2 22.89 -24.10 -57.68
CA GLY A 2 24.35 -24.18 -57.59
C GLY A 2 24.68 -24.76 -56.22
N ALA A 3 25.52 -25.79 -56.20
CA ALA A 3 25.69 -26.73 -55.11
C ALA A 3 27.05 -26.53 -54.39
N GLU A 4 27.08 -26.93 -53.11
CA GLU A 4 28.22 -27.33 -52.27
C GLU A 4 29.23 -26.22 -51.87
N SER A 5 29.92 -26.21 -50.72
CA SER A 5 30.27 -27.26 -49.77
C SER A 5 30.55 -26.68 -48.37
N PHE A 6 30.70 -27.61 -47.42
CA PHE A 6 31.01 -27.44 -46.01
C PHE A 6 32.40 -26.82 -45.74
N GLY A 7 32.48 -26.03 -44.66
CA GLY A 7 33.73 -25.61 -44.04
C GLY A 7 33.57 -25.48 -42.53
N ASN A 8 34.06 -26.48 -41.80
CA ASN A 8 34.07 -26.56 -40.34
C ASN A 8 35.33 -25.86 -39.80
N ALA A 9 35.21 -24.97 -38.81
CA ALA A 9 36.35 -24.46 -38.04
C ALA A 9 35.97 -24.07 -36.61
N ASN A 10 36.14 -25.05 -35.73
CA ASN A 10 36.79 -25.03 -34.42
C ASN A 10 36.39 -24.03 -33.31
N PHE A 11 35.89 -24.65 -32.24
CA PHE A 11 35.99 -24.37 -30.82
C PHE A 11 37.06 -23.37 -30.36
N GLY A 12 36.60 -22.32 -29.68
CA GLY A 12 37.38 -21.48 -28.78
C GLY A 12 36.48 -21.03 -27.64
N GLY A 13 36.69 -21.61 -26.45
CA GLY A 13 35.85 -21.36 -25.28
C GLY A 13 36.03 -19.98 -24.68
N ALA A 14 34.95 -19.46 -24.12
CA ALA A 14 34.99 -18.56 -22.98
C ALA A 14 33.68 -18.76 -22.20
N ALA A 15 33.74 -19.68 -21.23
CA ALA A 15 32.76 -19.76 -20.18
C ALA A 15 32.79 -18.46 -19.37
N GLY A 16 31.77 -17.62 -19.58
CA GLY A 16 31.51 -16.42 -18.79
C GLY A 16 30.13 -16.55 -18.15
N VAL A 17 30.03 -17.38 -17.13
CA VAL A 17 28.82 -17.51 -16.31
C VAL A 17 28.66 -16.21 -15.51
N ALA A 18 27.89 -15.26 -16.05
CA ALA A 18 27.41 -14.13 -15.26
C ALA A 18 26.40 -14.65 -14.24
N ARG A 19 26.89 -14.75 -13.01
CA ARG A 19 26.21 -15.17 -11.79
C ARG A 19 24.76 -14.66 -11.75
N GLY A 20 23.81 -15.59 -11.85
CA GLY A 20 22.46 -15.36 -11.38
C GLY A 20 22.53 -15.02 -9.90
N MET A 21 22.29 -13.75 -9.57
CA MET A 21 21.97 -13.36 -8.20
C MET A 21 20.63 -14.02 -7.91
N GLY A 22 20.65 -15.22 -7.33
CA GLY A 22 19.44 -15.93 -6.95
C GLY A 22 18.67 -15.10 -5.94
N THR A 23 17.70 -14.32 -6.40
CA THR A 23 16.70 -13.74 -5.53
C THR A 23 15.95 -14.93 -4.93
N LYS A 24 16.11 -15.16 -3.63
CA LYS A 24 15.22 -16.08 -2.92
C LYS A 24 13.80 -15.58 -3.22
N ARG A 25 13.00 -16.39 -3.93
CA ARG A 25 11.58 -16.09 -4.11
C ARG A 25 10.97 -16.08 -2.71
N THR A 26 10.58 -14.90 -2.26
CA THR A 26 9.79 -14.69 -1.05
C THR A 26 8.48 -15.46 -1.22
N THR A 27 8.17 -16.33 -0.26
CA THR A 27 6.94 -17.14 -0.27
C THR A 27 5.78 -16.47 0.45
N THR A 28 6.05 -15.36 1.13
CA THR A 28 5.09 -14.55 1.90
C THR A 28 5.44 -13.08 1.72
N THR A 29 4.44 -12.22 1.87
CA THR A 29 4.64 -10.77 1.97
C THR A 29 5.50 -10.45 3.20
N ASP A 30 6.50 -9.59 3.04
CA ASP A 30 7.28 -9.01 4.14
C ASP A 30 6.87 -7.54 4.32
N PRO A 31 6.06 -7.21 5.35
CA PRO A 31 5.61 -5.84 5.58
C PRO A 31 6.76 -4.84 5.76
N ALA A 32 7.91 -5.27 6.28
CA ALA A 32 9.07 -4.39 6.46
C ALA A 32 9.70 -4.02 5.11
N ALA A 33 9.80 -4.97 4.19
CA ALA A 33 10.27 -4.73 2.83
C ALA A 33 9.30 -3.83 2.05
N VAL A 34 7.99 -4.01 2.22
CA VAL A 34 6.96 -3.15 1.62
C VAL A 34 7.07 -1.72 2.16
N LEU A 35 7.22 -1.55 3.49
CA LEU A 35 7.42 -0.23 4.10
C LEU A 35 8.70 0.45 3.59
N ALA A 36 9.80 -0.30 3.43
CA ALA A 36 11.04 0.22 2.88
C ALA A 36 10.86 0.70 1.43
N ALA A 37 10.17 -0.09 0.60
CA ALA A 37 9.84 0.28 -0.78
C ALA A 37 8.95 1.53 -0.85
N ALA A 38 7.91 1.60 0.00
CA ALA A 38 7.04 2.77 0.09
C ALA A 38 7.81 4.04 0.48
N LYS A 39 8.70 3.97 1.48
CA LYS A 39 9.56 5.11 1.88
C LYS A 39 10.47 5.57 0.75
N ALA A 40 10.99 4.65 -0.05
CA ALA A 40 11.83 4.97 -1.20
C ALA A 40 11.04 5.58 -2.38
N ARG A 41 9.71 5.38 -2.42
CA ARG A 41 8.83 5.89 -3.48
C ARG A 41 8.32 7.31 -3.22
N VAL A 42 8.22 7.71 -1.96
CA VAL A 42 7.66 9.00 -1.53
C VAL A 42 8.38 10.17 -2.20
N ALA A 43 7.60 11.11 -2.73
CA ALA A 43 8.10 12.36 -3.30
C ALA A 43 7.83 13.59 -2.43
N VAL A 44 6.99 13.47 -1.39
CA VAL A 44 6.73 14.52 -0.38
C VAL A 44 7.66 14.38 0.83
N GLU A 45 7.59 15.30 1.79
CA GLU A 45 8.39 15.21 3.01
C GLU A 45 8.03 13.97 3.83
N LEU A 46 9.00 13.08 4.03
CA LEU A 46 8.79 11.79 4.70
C LEU A 46 8.33 11.94 6.17
N HIS A 47 8.65 13.08 6.78
CA HIS A 47 8.23 13.47 8.13
C HIS A 47 7.13 14.55 8.12
N GLY A 48 6.54 14.81 6.95
CA GLY A 48 5.42 15.73 6.76
C GLY A 48 4.06 15.13 7.15
N VAL A 49 2.99 15.85 6.80
CA VAL A 49 1.61 15.54 7.23
C VAL A 49 1.04 14.25 6.63
N HIS A 50 1.58 13.78 5.50
CA HIS A 50 1.26 12.48 4.89
C HIS A 50 2.42 11.48 4.94
N GLY A 51 3.40 11.75 5.81
CA GLY A 51 4.60 10.93 5.97
C GLY A 51 4.42 9.73 6.91
N VAL A 52 5.55 9.15 7.35
CA VAL A 52 5.57 7.88 8.10
C VAL A 52 4.78 7.89 9.41
N ALA A 53 4.65 9.05 10.06
CA ALA A 53 3.85 9.19 11.28
C ALA A 53 2.35 9.03 10.99
N HIS A 54 1.88 9.54 9.84
CA HIS A 54 0.52 9.33 9.37
C HIS A 54 0.28 7.84 9.08
N TRP A 55 1.15 7.20 8.30
CA TRP A 55 1.03 5.78 7.97
C TRP A 55 0.99 4.88 9.22
N ALA A 56 1.82 5.18 10.22
CA ALA A 56 1.81 4.46 11.49
C ALA A 56 0.47 4.60 12.24
N ARG A 57 -0.12 5.80 12.24
CA ARG A 57 -1.46 6.03 12.85
C ARG A 57 -2.56 5.35 12.05
N VAL A 58 -2.52 5.37 10.71
CA VAL A 58 -3.47 4.64 9.85
C VAL A 58 -3.41 3.14 10.16
N ARG A 59 -2.21 2.56 10.23
CA ARG A 59 -2.04 1.15 10.60
C ARG A 59 -2.66 0.82 11.95
N GLU A 60 -2.38 1.63 12.97
CA GLU A 60 -2.90 1.42 14.31
C GLU A 60 -4.43 1.60 14.39
N ASN A 61 -4.99 2.60 13.70
CA ASN A 61 -6.44 2.78 13.57
C ASN A 61 -7.08 1.55 12.92
N GLY A 62 -6.53 1.10 11.80
CA GLY A 62 -7.02 -0.06 11.06
C GLY A 62 -6.92 -1.36 11.86
N HIS A 63 -5.80 -1.60 12.55
CA HIS A 63 -5.64 -2.77 13.41
C HIS A 63 -6.64 -2.80 14.56
N ARG A 64 -6.94 -1.64 15.16
CA ARG A 64 -8.01 -1.52 16.16
C ARG A 64 -9.37 -1.87 15.56
N LEU A 65 -9.72 -1.30 14.41
CA LEU A 65 -11.00 -1.56 13.73
C LEU A 65 -11.15 -3.03 13.33
N ALA A 66 -10.10 -3.66 12.81
CA ALA A 66 -10.10 -5.05 12.37
C ALA A 66 -10.49 -6.05 13.48
N ARG A 67 -10.24 -5.70 14.76
CA ARG A 67 -10.68 -6.52 15.91
C ARG A 67 -12.20 -6.57 16.06
N HIS A 68 -12.92 -5.61 15.49
CA HIS A 68 -14.37 -5.48 15.56
C HIS A 68 -15.06 -5.74 14.21
N THR A 69 -14.38 -5.48 13.10
CA THR A 69 -14.95 -5.63 11.75
C THR A 69 -14.68 -6.99 11.12
N GLY A 70 -13.66 -7.72 11.60
CA GLY A 70 -13.20 -8.96 10.96
C GLY A 70 -12.38 -8.73 9.68
N ALA A 71 -11.99 -7.49 9.39
CA ALA A 71 -11.14 -7.14 8.26
C ALA A 71 -9.78 -7.86 8.29
N ASP A 72 -9.25 -8.12 7.09
CA ASP A 72 -7.93 -8.70 6.91
C ASP A 72 -6.83 -7.73 7.38
N LYS A 73 -6.19 -8.06 8.51
CA LYS A 73 -5.18 -7.20 9.15
C LYS A 73 -3.95 -7.00 8.29
N GLU A 74 -3.53 -8.00 7.51
CA GLU A 74 -2.36 -7.88 6.64
C GLU A 74 -2.65 -6.85 5.54
N LEU A 75 -3.84 -6.91 4.92
CA LEU A 75 -4.21 -5.92 3.89
C LEU A 75 -4.36 -4.50 4.45
N VAL A 76 -4.89 -4.37 5.67
CA VAL A 76 -4.96 -3.08 6.38
C VAL A 76 -3.57 -2.50 6.65
N GLU A 77 -2.61 -3.33 7.06
CA GLU A 77 -1.22 -2.91 7.26
C GLU A 77 -0.56 -2.46 5.95
N LEU A 78 -0.71 -3.25 4.89
CA LEU A 78 -0.15 -2.93 3.58
C LEU A 78 -0.76 -1.66 2.99
N PHE A 79 -2.08 -1.46 3.14
CA PHE A 79 -2.76 -0.23 2.76
C PHE A 79 -2.15 0.98 3.48
N ALA A 80 -1.94 0.89 4.80
CA ALA A 80 -1.39 1.98 5.59
C ALA A 80 -0.03 2.46 5.08
N PHE A 81 0.82 1.54 4.58
CA PHE A 81 2.14 1.89 4.03
C PHE A 81 2.09 2.42 2.60
N LEU A 82 1.13 1.98 1.79
CA LEU A 82 1.13 2.24 0.35
C LEU A 82 0.22 3.38 -0.10
N HIS A 83 -0.91 3.63 0.58
CA HIS A 83 -1.99 4.48 0.05
C HIS A 83 -1.54 5.90 -0.36
N ASP A 84 -0.63 6.50 0.41
CA ASP A 84 -0.10 7.84 0.20
C ASP A 84 1.37 7.86 -0.30
N CYS A 85 1.98 6.70 -0.60
CA CYS A 85 3.39 6.65 -1.00
C CYS A 85 3.68 7.27 -2.37
N CYS A 86 2.65 7.51 -3.17
CA CYS A 86 2.73 8.14 -4.50
C CYS A 86 2.13 9.56 -4.54
N ARG A 87 2.01 10.23 -3.38
CA ARG A 87 1.71 11.66 -3.36
C ARG A 87 2.82 12.46 -4.03
N GLU A 88 2.41 13.49 -4.76
CA GLU A 88 3.27 14.49 -5.41
C GLU A 88 3.13 15.86 -4.71
N SER A 89 2.14 16.02 -3.83
CA SER A 89 1.90 17.24 -3.05
C SER A 89 1.27 16.92 -1.69
N ASP A 90 1.64 17.71 -0.67
CA ASP A 90 0.99 17.67 0.65
C ASP A 90 -0.41 18.33 0.68
N GLY A 91 -0.71 19.15 -0.35
CA GLY A 91 -2.01 19.76 -0.54
C GLY A 91 -2.99 18.86 -1.29
N THR A 92 -3.79 19.47 -2.16
CA THR A 92 -4.67 18.74 -3.08
C THR A 92 -3.84 17.97 -4.10
N ASP A 93 -4.07 16.67 -4.21
CA ASP A 93 -3.35 15.79 -5.12
C ASP A 93 -4.30 14.74 -5.73
N PRO A 94 -5.21 15.12 -6.65
CA PRO A 94 -6.20 14.19 -7.18
C PRO A 94 -5.52 13.07 -7.97
N GLY A 95 -5.91 11.83 -7.72
CA GLY A 95 -5.38 10.66 -8.42
C GLY A 95 -4.17 10.02 -7.74
N HIS A 96 -3.75 10.51 -6.56
CA HIS A 96 -2.68 9.85 -5.79
C HIS A 96 -3.04 8.40 -5.44
N GLY A 97 -4.32 8.10 -5.20
CA GLY A 97 -4.77 6.72 -4.97
C GLY A 97 -4.51 5.83 -6.19
N ALA A 98 -4.81 6.30 -7.40
CA ALA A 98 -4.55 5.56 -8.63
C ALA A 98 -3.04 5.32 -8.84
N ARG A 99 -2.21 6.35 -8.68
CA ARG A 99 -0.74 6.21 -8.78
C ARG A 99 -0.18 5.25 -7.74
N ALA A 100 -0.71 5.27 -6.51
CA ALA A 100 -0.31 4.34 -5.45
C ALA A 100 -0.72 2.90 -5.75
N ALA A 101 -1.92 2.69 -6.32
CA ALA A 101 -2.41 1.36 -6.69
C ALA A 101 -1.59 0.77 -7.84
N ASP A 102 -1.26 1.58 -8.86
CA ASP A 102 -0.38 1.17 -9.96
C ASP A 102 1.02 0.80 -9.45
N TYR A 103 1.56 1.58 -8.51
CA TYR A 103 2.83 1.23 -7.86
C TYR A 103 2.73 -0.09 -7.09
N ALA A 104 1.67 -0.30 -6.30
CA ALA A 104 1.46 -1.56 -5.60
C ALA A 104 1.39 -2.77 -6.56
N ALA A 105 0.82 -2.59 -7.77
CA ALA A 105 0.81 -3.62 -8.80
C ALA A 105 2.22 -4.02 -9.26
N THR A 106 3.17 -3.08 -9.32
CA THR A 106 4.58 -3.39 -9.64
C THR A 106 5.28 -4.24 -8.58
N LEU A 107 4.76 -4.25 -7.34
CA LEU A 107 5.30 -5.03 -6.23
C LEU A 107 4.78 -6.48 -6.18
N ARG A 108 3.80 -6.83 -7.03
CA ARG A 108 3.23 -8.18 -7.08
C ARG A 108 4.27 -9.23 -7.46
N GLY A 109 4.20 -10.39 -6.80
CA GLY A 109 5.09 -11.52 -7.06
C GLY A 109 6.53 -11.30 -6.60
N SER A 110 6.83 -10.17 -5.98
CA SER A 110 8.12 -9.87 -5.35
C SER A 110 7.90 -9.52 -3.87
N LEU A 111 7.50 -8.29 -3.57
CA LEU A 111 7.25 -7.84 -2.19
C LEU A 111 5.84 -8.16 -1.72
N LEU A 112 4.87 -8.17 -2.64
CA LEU A 112 3.49 -8.55 -2.37
C LEU A 112 3.22 -9.96 -2.90
N VAL A 113 3.08 -10.91 -1.98
CA VAL A 113 2.74 -12.31 -2.27
C VAL A 113 1.33 -12.57 -1.74
N LEU A 114 0.34 -12.16 -2.54
CA LEU A 114 -1.09 -12.23 -2.23
C LEU A 114 -1.82 -13.04 -3.32
N SER A 115 -2.95 -13.65 -2.98
CA SER A 115 -3.87 -14.20 -3.99
C SER A 115 -4.47 -13.07 -4.83
N ASP A 116 -5.06 -13.41 -5.98
CA ASP A 116 -5.68 -12.42 -6.85
C ASP A 116 -6.83 -11.69 -6.17
N GLU A 117 -7.62 -12.39 -5.37
CA GLU A 117 -8.74 -11.83 -4.61
C GLU A 117 -8.23 -10.84 -3.55
N ARG A 118 -7.24 -11.25 -2.73
CA ARG A 118 -6.68 -10.40 -1.67
C ARG A 118 -5.99 -9.17 -2.23
N PHE A 119 -5.25 -9.31 -3.32
CA PHE A 119 -4.68 -8.16 -3.99
C PHE A 119 -5.75 -7.26 -4.60
N GLY A 120 -6.82 -7.81 -5.17
CA GLY A 120 -7.95 -7.02 -5.66
C GLY A 120 -8.53 -6.09 -4.60
N LEU A 121 -8.71 -6.59 -3.38
CA LEU A 121 -9.13 -5.78 -2.22
C LEU A 121 -8.11 -4.70 -1.86
N LEU A 122 -6.82 -5.04 -1.78
CA LEU A 122 -5.77 -4.05 -1.48
C LEU A 122 -5.70 -2.96 -2.56
N PHE A 123 -5.79 -3.36 -3.83
CA PHE A 123 -5.75 -2.45 -4.97
C PHE A 123 -6.95 -1.49 -4.95
N GLU A 124 -8.17 -1.99 -4.71
CA GLU A 124 -9.37 -1.15 -4.56
C GLU A 124 -9.23 -0.19 -3.38
N ALA A 125 -8.80 -0.69 -2.22
CA ALA A 125 -8.60 0.12 -1.03
C ALA A 125 -7.66 1.29 -1.31
N ILE A 126 -6.51 1.04 -1.92
CA ILE A 126 -5.52 2.06 -2.29
C ILE A 126 -6.08 3.00 -3.37
N ARG A 127 -6.64 2.47 -4.47
CA ARG A 127 -7.07 3.27 -5.61
C ARG A 127 -8.15 4.30 -5.25
N ASP A 128 -9.06 3.92 -4.38
CA ASP A 128 -10.31 4.65 -4.18
C ASP A 128 -10.40 5.39 -2.83
N HIS A 129 -9.37 5.33 -1.97
CA HIS A 129 -9.44 5.90 -0.62
C HIS A 129 -9.77 7.41 -0.58
N GLU A 130 -9.26 8.16 -1.55
CA GLU A 130 -9.49 9.61 -1.68
C GLU A 130 -10.88 9.99 -2.21
N LYS A 131 -11.68 9.03 -2.71
CA LYS A 131 -12.92 9.29 -3.44
C LYS A 131 -14.16 9.49 -2.55
N GLY A 132 -14.02 9.36 -1.24
CA GLY A 132 -15.14 9.51 -0.29
C GLY A 132 -16.18 8.39 -0.34
N LEU A 133 -15.87 7.25 -0.97
CA LEU A 133 -16.75 6.08 -1.02
C LEU A 133 -16.96 5.45 0.37
N THR A 134 -18.11 4.80 0.58
CA THR A 134 -18.46 4.16 1.86
C THR A 134 -18.99 2.74 1.74
N ARG A 135 -19.09 2.20 0.51
CA ARG A 135 -19.58 0.85 0.22
C ARG A 135 -18.50 0.08 -0.51
N ALA A 136 -18.07 -1.05 0.06
CA ALA A 136 -17.10 -1.99 -0.49
C ALA A 136 -17.08 -3.25 0.41
N ASP A 137 -16.15 -4.16 0.17
CA ASP A 137 -15.78 -5.20 1.14
C ASP A 137 -15.40 -4.59 2.50
N VAL A 138 -15.60 -5.35 3.58
CA VAL A 138 -15.36 -4.88 4.95
C VAL A 138 -13.88 -4.52 5.19
N THR A 139 -12.95 -5.18 4.52
CA THR A 139 -11.52 -4.87 4.59
C THR A 139 -11.22 -3.53 3.92
N VAL A 140 -11.76 -3.31 2.72
CA VAL A 140 -11.63 -2.05 1.98
C VAL A 140 -12.23 -0.88 2.78
N GLN A 141 -13.43 -1.07 3.33
CA GLN A 141 -14.07 -0.10 4.21
C GLN A 141 -13.22 0.22 5.46
N THR A 142 -12.60 -0.80 6.05
CA THR A 142 -11.74 -0.64 7.23
C THR A 142 -10.47 0.16 6.90
N CYS A 143 -9.88 -0.06 5.72
CA CYS A 143 -8.75 0.75 5.23
C CYS A 143 -9.14 2.22 5.10
N TRP A 144 -10.26 2.53 4.43
CA TRP A 144 -10.72 3.91 4.27
C TRP A 144 -11.07 4.57 5.61
N ASP A 145 -11.69 3.84 6.53
CA ASP A 145 -11.97 4.33 7.88
C ASP A 145 -10.69 4.64 8.65
N ALA A 146 -9.66 3.78 8.52
CA ALA A 146 -8.39 3.94 9.20
C ALA A 146 -7.66 5.24 8.81
N ASP A 147 -7.67 5.58 7.52
CA ASP A 147 -7.13 6.85 7.00
C ASP A 147 -7.98 8.05 7.44
N ARG A 148 -9.31 7.98 7.21
CA ARG A 148 -10.23 9.08 7.57
C ARG A 148 -10.24 9.42 9.05
N LEU A 149 -9.99 8.44 9.92
CA LEU A 149 -9.88 8.66 11.36
C LEU A 149 -8.63 9.48 11.75
N ASP A 150 -7.60 9.54 10.90
CA ASP A 150 -6.39 10.33 11.11
C ASP A 150 -6.48 11.76 10.55
N LEU A 151 -7.65 12.21 10.10
CA LEU A 151 -7.85 13.54 9.52
C LEU A 151 -7.61 14.71 10.48
N GLY A 152 -7.58 14.47 11.80
CA GLY A 152 -7.26 15.54 12.75
C GLY A 152 -5.86 16.11 12.56
N ARG A 153 -4.93 15.33 11.97
CA ARG A 153 -3.57 15.78 11.61
C ARG A 153 -3.58 17.01 10.69
N VAL A 154 -4.59 17.12 9.83
CA VAL A 154 -4.81 18.24 8.90
C VAL A 154 -5.94 19.17 9.37
N GLY A 155 -6.30 19.12 10.66
CA GLY A 155 -7.29 20.01 11.26
C GLY A 155 -8.75 19.62 11.05
N VAL A 156 -9.03 18.45 10.45
CA VAL A 156 -10.39 18.01 10.15
C VAL A 156 -10.86 16.99 11.17
N LYS A 157 -12.02 17.24 11.80
CA LYS A 157 -12.64 16.26 12.71
C LYS A 157 -13.41 15.20 11.91
N PRO A 158 -13.10 13.90 12.06
CA PRO A 158 -13.87 12.85 11.38
C PRO A 158 -15.35 12.90 11.80
N LEU A 159 -16.25 12.78 10.82
CA LEU A 159 -17.69 12.74 11.06
C LEU A 159 -18.24 11.35 10.73
N PRO A 160 -19.10 10.76 11.58
CA PRO A 160 -19.63 9.40 11.37
C PRO A 160 -20.26 9.15 9.98
N LYS A 161 -20.88 10.18 9.39
CA LYS A 161 -21.51 10.09 8.05
C LYS A 161 -20.53 9.80 6.89
N TYR A 162 -19.24 10.06 7.08
CA TYR A 162 -18.18 9.80 6.10
C TYR A 162 -17.39 8.53 6.39
N LEU A 163 -17.72 7.82 7.47
CA LEU A 163 -17.12 6.55 7.84
C LEU A 163 -18.01 5.39 7.35
N CYS A 164 -17.41 4.21 7.20
CA CYS A 164 -18.01 3.04 6.62
C CYS A 164 -18.61 2.15 7.71
N THR A 165 -17.75 1.67 8.62
CA THR A 165 -18.07 0.62 9.58
C THR A 165 -18.70 1.15 10.86
N ALA A 166 -19.48 0.32 11.55
CA ALA A 166 -20.05 0.68 12.85
C ALA A 166 -18.96 0.99 13.89
N ALA A 167 -17.85 0.21 13.88
CA ALA A 167 -16.72 0.41 14.79
C ALA A 167 -16.01 1.76 14.57
N ALA A 168 -15.89 2.22 13.33
CA ALA A 168 -15.31 3.54 13.03
C ALA A 168 -16.27 4.68 13.38
N LYS A 169 -17.59 4.47 13.22
CA LYS A 169 -18.63 5.45 13.55
C LYS A 169 -18.82 5.67 15.06
N ASP A 170 -18.30 4.77 15.88
CA ASP A 170 -18.37 4.88 17.33
C ASP A 170 -17.71 6.19 17.83
N ARG A 171 -18.38 6.84 18.77
CA ARG A 171 -17.97 8.16 19.28
C ARG A 171 -16.61 8.09 19.98
N ASP A 172 -16.34 7.01 20.71
CA ASP A 172 -15.10 6.85 21.46
C ASP A 172 -13.94 6.50 20.53
N THR A 173 -14.19 5.69 19.49
CA THR A 173 -13.21 5.45 18.41
C THR A 173 -12.80 6.75 17.72
N ILE A 174 -13.77 7.59 17.32
CA ILE A 174 -13.48 8.88 16.68
C ILE A 174 -12.70 9.79 17.63
N ALA A 175 -13.13 9.90 18.90
CA ALA A 175 -12.47 10.76 19.87
C ALA A 175 -11.03 10.31 20.16
N TRP A 176 -10.81 8.99 20.25
CA TRP A 176 -9.49 8.40 20.45
C TRP A 176 -8.56 8.68 19.26
N ALA A 177 -9.01 8.44 18.02
CA ALA A 177 -8.20 8.66 16.83
C ALA A 177 -7.93 10.15 16.58
N TYR A 178 -8.95 11.00 16.80
CA TYR A 178 -8.78 12.44 16.66
C TYR A 178 -7.73 13.00 17.62
N ARG A 179 -7.78 12.65 18.91
CA ARG A 179 -6.81 13.14 19.90
C ARG A 179 -5.36 12.80 19.53
N ARG A 180 -5.09 11.58 19.08
CA ARG A 180 -3.74 11.17 18.68
C ARG A 180 -3.27 11.79 17.37
N SER A 181 -4.18 12.03 16.42
CA SER A 181 -3.82 12.67 15.14
C SER A 181 -3.41 14.14 15.33
N ARG A 182 -3.82 14.76 16.45
CA ARG A 182 -3.49 16.14 16.84
C ARG A 182 -2.25 16.27 17.70
N ALA A 183 -1.83 15.20 18.36
CA ALA A 183 -0.61 15.18 19.16
C ALA A 183 0.57 14.93 18.19
N ALA A 184 1.29 16.00 17.84
CA ALA A 184 2.52 15.92 17.07
C ALA A 184 3.65 15.31 17.91
#